data_AF-A0A1F6X1Y9-F1
#
_entry.id   AF-A0A1F6X1Y9-F1
#
_cell.length_a   1.000
_cell.length_b   1.000
_cell.length_c   1.000
_cell.angle_alpha   90.00
_cell.angle_beta   90.00
_cell.angle_gamma   90.00
#
_symmetry.space_group_name_H-M   'P 1'
#
loop_
_entity.id
_entity.type
_entity.pdbx_description
1 polymer ?
#
loop_
_entity_poly.entity_id
_entity_poly.type
_entity_poly.pdbx_seq_one_letter_code
_entity_poly.pdbx_strand_id
1 'polypeptide(L)'
;MKTQTNKGFSIIEIIIYLTIFSIMTVLIINSLFLTIRSFAEIRINRELAESGFVSMERITREIREAQGVNMTDSILSTNPGILKLNSLDQLGNPRIIEFYVDNLILKLKENNILAGSLIGENVEITNLIFELITTNQGEAIKTEMFLRSKKENNQIKNFYNTTILRGEY
;
A
#
# COMPACT_ATOMS: atom_id res chain seq x y z
N MET A 1 -47.29 -49.24 38.20
CA MET A 1 -46.30 -48.15 38.34
C MET A 1 -45.02 -48.60 37.63
N LYS A 2 -44.76 -48.11 36.40
CA LYS A 2 -43.59 -48.52 35.60
C LYS A 2 -42.36 -47.79 36.15
N THR A 3 -41.43 -48.51 36.74
CA THR A 3 -40.14 -47.97 37.18
C THR A 3 -39.28 -47.71 35.95
N GLN A 4 -39.02 -46.43 35.66
CA GLN A 4 -38.03 -46.07 34.63
C GLN A 4 -36.65 -46.43 35.16
N THR A 5 -35.95 -47.33 34.48
CA THR A 5 -34.56 -47.65 34.77
C THR A 5 -33.67 -46.57 34.16
N ASN A 6 -33.02 -45.78 35.00
CA ASN A 6 -31.96 -44.85 34.58
C ASN A 6 -30.77 -45.69 34.07
N LYS A 7 -30.59 -45.75 32.74
CA LYS A 7 -29.41 -46.35 32.13
C LYS A 7 -28.24 -45.38 32.28
N GLY A 8 -27.25 -45.74 33.09
CA GLY A 8 -25.99 -45.01 33.19
C GLY A 8 -25.11 -45.20 31.96
N PHE A 9 -24.22 -44.25 31.70
CA PHE A 9 -23.24 -44.33 30.60
C PHE A 9 -22.13 -45.33 30.91
N SER A 10 -21.68 -46.05 29.88
CA SER A 10 -20.50 -46.91 29.99
C SER A 10 -19.21 -46.08 29.95
N ILE A 11 -18.18 -46.52 30.69
CA ILE A 11 -16.86 -45.85 30.72
C ILE A 11 -16.26 -45.75 29.31
N ILE A 12 -16.44 -46.78 28.47
CA ILE A 12 -15.93 -46.75 27.09
C ILE A 12 -16.62 -45.66 26.24
N GLU A 13 -17.92 -45.43 26.47
CA GLU A 13 -18.67 -44.39 25.78
C GLU A 13 -18.13 -43.00 26.12
N ILE A 14 -17.82 -42.77 27.40
CA ILE A 14 -17.22 -41.51 27.87
C ILE A 14 -15.85 -41.27 27.23
N ILE A 15 -15.01 -42.30 27.12
CA ILE A 15 -13.68 -42.19 26.49
C ILE A 15 -13.80 -41.85 25.00
N ILE A 16 -14.75 -42.45 24.29
CA ILE A 16 -15.00 -42.15 22.88
C ILE A 16 -15.45 -40.70 22.73
N TYR A 17 -16.40 -40.24 23.56
CA TYR A 17 -16.85 -38.84 23.54
C TYR A 17 -15.72 -37.86 23.86
N LEU A 18 -14.87 -38.15 24.84
CA LEU A 18 -13.70 -37.32 25.16
C LEU A 18 -12.72 -37.26 23.98
N THR A 19 -12.46 -38.39 23.32
CA THR A 19 -11.53 -38.45 22.18
C THR A 19 -12.03 -37.59 21.02
N ILE A 20 -13.31 -37.75 20.66
CA ILE A 20 -13.93 -36.94 19.59
C ILE A 20 -13.92 -35.45 19.97
N PHE A 21 -14.24 -35.13 21.23
CA PHE A 21 -14.25 -33.76 21.73
C PHE A 21 -12.86 -33.12 21.67
N SER A 22 -11.82 -33.85 22.07
CA SER A 22 -10.42 -33.38 21.98
C SER A 22 -10.02 -33.10 20.53
N ILE A 23 -10.35 -33.98 19.60
CA ILE A 23 -10.06 -33.78 18.16
C ILE A 23 -10.79 -32.53 17.63
N MET A 24 -12.07 -32.39 17.95
CA MET A 24 -12.87 -31.23 17.54
C MET A 24 -12.29 -29.92 18.10
N THR A 25 -11.87 -29.93 19.37
CA THR A 25 -11.29 -28.75 20.02
C THR A 25 -10.00 -28.31 19.33
N VAL A 26 -9.11 -29.26 18.99
CA VAL A 26 -7.87 -28.95 18.25
C VAL A 26 -8.18 -28.34 16.88
N LEU A 27 -9.15 -28.89 16.15
CA LEU A 27 -9.57 -28.37 14.85
C LEU A 27 -10.12 -26.94 14.96
N ILE A 28 -10.96 -26.67 15.96
CA ILE A 28 -11.54 -25.34 16.18
C ILE A 28 -10.44 -24.33 16.53
N ILE A 29 -9.52 -24.68 17.44
CA ILE A 29 -8.41 -23.80 17.84
C ILE A 29 -7.53 -23.47 16.63
N ASN A 30 -7.19 -24.47 15.80
CA ASN A 30 -6.39 -24.23 14.59
C ASN A 30 -7.11 -23.31 13.60
N SER A 31 -8.42 -23.52 13.39
CA SER A 31 -9.24 -22.67 12.53
C SER A 31 -9.29 -21.22 13.02
N LEU A 32 -9.40 -21.01 14.34
CA LEU A 32 -9.36 -19.67 14.94
C LEU A 32 -8.02 -18.98 14.69
N PHE A 33 -6.89 -19.67 14.89
CA PHE A 33 -5.57 -19.08 14.62
C PHE A 33 -5.38 -18.72 13.14
N LEU A 34 -5.82 -19.57 12.22
CA LEU A 34 -5.78 -19.29 10.78
C LEU A 34 -6.60 -18.04 10.43
N THR A 35 -7.80 -17.93 11.01
CA THR A 35 -8.69 -16.80 10.79
C THR A 35 -8.09 -15.48 11.30
N ILE A 36 -7.52 -15.49 12.51
CA ILE A 36 -6.84 -14.31 13.09
C ILE A 36 -5.69 -13.84 12.20
N ARG A 37 -4.86 -14.76 11.71
CA ARG A 37 -3.76 -14.43 10.79
C ARG A 37 -4.29 -13.85 9.49
N SER A 38 -5.30 -14.46 8.89
CA SER A 38 -5.92 -13.97 7.65
C SER A 38 -6.47 -12.54 7.79
N PHE A 39 -7.14 -12.22 8.91
CA PHE A 39 -7.61 -10.84 9.14
C PHE A 39 -6.46 -9.83 9.26
N ALA A 40 -5.35 -10.21 9.91
CA ALA A 40 -4.17 -9.36 9.99
C ALA A 40 -3.57 -9.08 8.60
N GLU A 41 -3.49 -10.10 7.74
CA GLU A 41 -3.01 -9.99 6.37
C GLU A 41 -3.92 -9.13 5.48
N ILE A 42 -5.24 -9.31 5.59
CA ILE A 42 -6.21 -8.51 4.85
C ILE A 42 -6.08 -7.03 5.24
N ARG A 43 -5.91 -6.73 6.53
CA ARG A 43 -5.73 -5.36 7.01
C ARG A 43 -4.47 -4.73 6.45
N ILE A 44 -3.34 -5.44 6.46
CA ILE A 44 -2.07 -4.95 5.90
C ILE A 44 -2.19 -4.70 4.40
N ASN A 45 -2.77 -5.65 3.65
CA ASN A 45 -2.99 -5.51 2.22
C ASN A 45 -3.88 -4.32 1.87
N ARG A 46 -4.91 -4.05 2.68
CA ARG A 46 -5.77 -2.88 2.51
C ARG A 46 -5.01 -1.58 2.71
N GLU A 47 -4.21 -1.47 3.77
CA GLU A 47 -3.42 -0.28 4.08
C GLU A 47 -2.36 0.01 2.99
N LEU A 48 -1.70 -1.03 2.48
CA LEU A 48 -0.77 -0.93 1.34
C LEU A 48 -1.49 -0.50 0.06
N ALA A 49 -2.66 -1.07 -0.21
CA ALA A 49 -3.47 -0.71 -1.37
C ALA A 49 -3.89 0.76 -1.32
N GLU A 50 -4.47 1.20 -0.20
CA GLU A 50 -4.95 2.55 0.00
C GLU A 50 -3.82 3.58 -0.11
N SER A 51 -2.70 3.35 0.59
CA SER A 51 -1.52 4.23 0.51
C SER A 51 -1.00 4.35 -0.92
N GLY A 52 -0.92 3.22 -1.64
CA GLY A 52 -0.45 3.21 -3.01
C GLY A 52 -1.41 3.88 -3.99
N PHE A 53 -2.72 3.68 -3.85
CA PHE A 53 -3.71 4.35 -4.68
C PHE A 53 -3.71 5.86 -4.46
N VAL A 54 -3.75 6.31 -3.20
CA VAL A 54 -3.73 7.74 -2.86
C VAL A 54 -2.44 8.41 -3.34
N SER A 55 -1.28 7.79 -3.08
CA SER A 55 0.02 8.28 -3.55
C SER A 55 0.08 8.36 -5.08
N MET A 56 -0.32 7.28 -5.77
CA MET A 56 -0.25 7.22 -7.23
C MET A 56 -1.22 8.19 -7.89
N GLU A 57 -2.43 8.35 -7.35
CA GLU A 57 -3.41 9.33 -7.83
C GLU A 57 -2.85 10.76 -7.66
N ARG A 58 -2.26 11.06 -6.50
CA ARG A 58 -1.64 12.37 -6.26
C ARG A 58 -0.51 12.65 -7.25
N ILE A 59 0.43 11.72 -7.40
CA ILE A 59 1.55 11.82 -8.36
C ILE A 59 1.01 12.04 -9.78
N THR A 60 0.07 11.21 -10.20
CA THR A 60 -0.53 11.25 -11.54
C THR A 60 -1.22 12.59 -11.80
N ARG A 61 -1.97 13.11 -10.82
CA ARG A 61 -2.65 14.40 -10.95
C ARG A 61 -1.65 15.54 -11.12
N GLU A 62 -0.63 15.62 -10.27
CA GLU A 62 0.36 16.70 -10.36
C GLU A 62 1.19 16.59 -11.65
N ILE A 63 1.50 15.38 -12.15
CA ILE A 63 2.14 15.20 -13.46
C ILE A 63 1.24 15.71 -14.60
N ARG A 64 -0.06 15.40 -14.57
CA ARG A 64 -1.01 15.88 -15.58
C ARG A 64 -1.17 17.40 -15.55
N GLU A 65 -1.08 18.01 -14.38
CA GLU A 65 -1.22 19.47 -14.23
C GLU A 65 0.09 20.22 -14.48
N ALA A 66 1.23 19.53 -14.52
CA ALA A 66 2.53 20.13 -14.77
C ALA A 66 2.67 20.65 -16.20
N GLN A 67 3.37 21.79 -16.31
CA GLN A 67 3.84 22.35 -17.57
C GLN A 67 5.12 21.67 -18.08
N GLY A 68 5.90 21.06 -17.19
CA GLY A 68 7.14 20.39 -17.55
C GLY A 68 7.88 19.84 -16.34
N VAL A 69 8.86 18.98 -16.61
CA VAL A 69 9.76 18.45 -15.58
C VAL A 69 10.94 19.40 -15.38
N ASN A 70 11.28 19.70 -14.12
CA ASN A 70 12.51 20.42 -13.80
C ASN A 70 13.69 19.45 -13.84
N MET A 71 14.36 19.38 -14.99
CA MET A 71 15.47 18.45 -15.23
C MET A 71 16.73 18.74 -14.41
N THR A 72 16.93 19.98 -13.95
CA THR A 72 18.10 20.36 -13.14
C THR A 72 18.01 19.81 -11.73
N ASP A 73 16.81 19.81 -11.16
CA ASP A 73 16.58 19.45 -9.76
C ASP A 73 15.96 18.05 -9.57
N SER A 74 15.53 17.39 -10.65
CA SER A 74 14.99 16.04 -10.59
C SER A 74 16.11 14.99 -10.62
N ILE A 75 15.92 13.89 -9.90
CA ILE A 75 16.78 12.71 -9.95
C ILE A 75 15.93 11.57 -10.50
N LEU A 76 16.09 11.30 -11.79
CA LEU A 76 15.29 10.35 -12.56
C LEU A 76 16.03 9.02 -12.77
N SER A 77 15.28 7.95 -13.02
CA SER A 77 15.79 6.59 -13.28
C SER A 77 16.65 6.00 -12.16
N THR A 78 16.50 6.49 -10.93
CA THR A 78 17.19 6.00 -9.73
C THR A 78 16.22 5.74 -8.59
N ASN A 79 16.64 4.94 -7.61
CA ASN A 79 15.92 4.72 -6.36
C ASN A 79 16.78 5.16 -5.16
N PRO A 80 16.30 6.06 -4.28
CA PRO A 80 15.05 6.82 -4.43
C PRO A 80 15.17 7.91 -5.50
N GLY A 81 14.14 8.04 -6.32
CA GLY A 81 14.00 9.12 -7.29
C GLY A 81 13.43 10.38 -6.66
N ILE A 82 13.74 11.53 -7.28
CA ILE A 82 13.16 12.83 -6.95
C ILE A 82 12.52 13.38 -8.22
N LEU A 83 11.23 13.71 -8.17
CA LEU A 83 10.53 14.33 -9.29
C LEU A 83 10.15 15.76 -8.90
N LYS A 84 10.73 16.74 -9.59
CA LYS A 84 10.32 18.14 -9.52
C LYS A 84 9.56 18.54 -10.77
N LEU A 85 8.39 19.12 -10.59
CA LEU A 85 7.49 19.55 -11.65
C LEU A 85 7.27 21.05 -11.56
N ASN A 86 7.37 21.70 -12.72
CA ASN A 86 6.95 23.08 -12.88
C ASN A 86 5.46 23.07 -13.24
N SER A 87 4.64 23.75 -12.45
CA SER A 87 3.19 23.81 -12.60
C SER A 87 2.68 25.24 -12.37
N LEU A 88 1.38 25.44 -12.53
CA LEU A 88 0.71 26.69 -12.19
C LEU A 88 -0.31 26.45 -11.08
N ASP A 89 -0.49 27.44 -10.21
CA ASP A 89 -1.62 27.44 -9.27
C ASP A 89 -2.96 27.79 -9.98
N GLN A 90 -4.06 27.79 -9.23
CA GLN A 90 -5.39 28.11 -9.77
C GLN A 90 -5.51 29.56 -10.30
N LEU A 91 -4.60 30.44 -9.91
CA LEU A 91 -4.53 31.84 -10.31
C LEU A 91 -3.53 32.07 -11.45
N GLY A 92 -2.84 31.02 -11.92
CA GLY A 92 -1.84 31.06 -12.98
C GLY A 92 -0.44 31.45 -12.52
N ASN A 93 -0.15 31.49 -11.22
CA ASN A 93 1.21 31.77 -10.73
C ASN A 93 2.08 30.51 -10.79
N PRO A 94 3.40 30.64 -11.04
CA PRO A 94 4.33 29.52 -11.00
C PRO A 94 4.32 28.80 -9.64
N ARG A 95 4.23 27.48 -9.70
CA ARG A 95 4.22 26.57 -8.55
C ARG A 95 5.17 25.41 -8.82
N ILE A 96 5.98 25.05 -7.85
CA ILE A 96 6.89 23.90 -7.93
C ILE A 96 6.37 22.80 -7.03
N ILE A 97 6.22 21.61 -7.62
CA ILE A 97 5.85 20.39 -6.89
C ILE A 97 7.05 19.46 -6.85
N GLU A 98 7.37 18.94 -5.67
CA GLU A 98 8.49 18.02 -5.46
C GLU A 98 8.00 16.76 -4.73
N PHE A 99 8.18 15.61 -5.37
CA PHE A 99 8.03 14.29 -4.76
C PHE A 99 9.40 13.73 -4.43
N TYR A 100 9.58 13.29 -3.18
CA TYR A 100 10.84 12.72 -2.71
C TYR A 100 10.60 11.73 -1.58
N VAL A 101 11.59 10.86 -1.34
CA VAL A 101 11.59 9.95 -0.20
C VAL A 101 12.51 10.49 0.87
N ASP A 102 12.03 10.52 2.11
CA ASP A 102 12.83 10.83 3.29
C ASP A 102 12.46 9.87 4.42
N ASN A 103 13.47 9.22 5.01
CA ASN A 103 13.29 8.13 5.98
C ASN A 103 12.26 7.07 5.53
N LEU A 104 12.35 6.61 4.28
CA LEU A 104 11.43 5.62 3.67
C LEU A 104 9.98 6.10 3.55
N ILE A 105 9.70 7.39 3.71
CA ILE A 105 8.36 7.97 3.59
C ILE A 105 8.31 8.84 2.33
N LEU A 106 7.32 8.60 1.47
CA LEU A 106 7.04 9.46 0.32
C LEU A 106 6.42 10.77 0.83
N LYS A 107 7.10 11.88 0.54
CA LYS A 107 6.68 13.23 0.92
C LYS A 107 6.43 14.08 -0.32
N LEU A 108 5.57 15.08 -0.11
CA LEU A 108 5.25 16.12 -1.07
C LEU A 108 5.73 17.47 -0.51
N LYS A 109 6.43 18.24 -1.34
CA LYS A 109 6.65 19.67 -1.13
C LYS A 109 5.95 20.46 -2.22
N GLU A 110 5.51 21.64 -1.82
CA GLU A 110 4.96 22.67 -2.69
C GLU A 110 5.73 23.97 -2.42
N ASN A 111 6.35 24.53 -3.46
CA ASN A 111 7.18 25.74 -3.35
C ASN A 111 8.22 25.64 -2.22
N ASN A 112 8.91 24.48 -2.14
CA ASN A 112 9.87 24.11 -1.11
C ASN A 112 9.33 23.98 0.33
N ILE A 113 8.02 24.12 0.53
CA ILE A 113 7.35 23.93 1.82
C ILE A 113 6.78 22.51 1.88
N LEU A 114 6.97 21.81 3.01
CA LEU A 114 6.44 20.46 3.19
C LEU A 114 4.90 20.50 3.21
N ALA A 115 4.27 19.80 2.28
CA ALA A 115 2.82 19.65 2.22
C ALA A 115 2.32 18.43 3.01
N GLY A 116 3.14 17.38 3.15
CA GLY A 116 2.84 16.21 3.99
C GLY A 116 3.40 14.88 3.48
N SER A 117 3.02 13.80 4.17
CA SER A 117 3.24 12.40 3.75
C SER A 117 2.12 11.94 2.81
N LEU A 118 2.46 11.13 1.81
CA LEU A 118 1.49 10.52 0.89
C LEU A 118 1.17 9.06 1.21
N ILE A 119 1.86 8.48 2.19
CA ILE A 119 1.65 7.10 2.65
C ILE A 119 1.21 7.07 4.12
N GLY A 120 0.51 5.99 4.50
CA GLY A 120 0.12 5.74 5.88
C GLY A 120 1.30 5.43 6.80
N GLU A 121 1.09 5.55 8.12
CA GLU A 121 2.15 5.45 9.13
C GLU A 121 2.82 4.07 9.20
N ASN A 122 2.10 2.97 8.88
CA ASN A 122 2.63 1.61 8.91
C ASN A 122 3.15 1.13 7.54
N VAL A 123 3.35 2.06 6.60
CA VAL A 123 3.81 1.77 5.24
C VAL A 123 5.15 2.47 5.00
N GLU A 124 6.02 1.82 4.24
CA GLU A 124 7.32 2.34 3.81
C GLU A 124 7.49 2.20 2.30
N ILE A 125 8.21 3.13 1.71
CA ILE A 125 8.70 3.06 0.34
C ILE A 125 9.99 2.25 0.34
N THR A 126 10.04 1.25 -0.53
CA THR A 126 11.24 0.44 -0.79
C THR A 126 11.84 0.72 -2.15
N ASN A 127 11.00 1.16 -3.09
CA ASN A 127 11.41 1.59 -4.41
C ASN A 127 10.54 2.77 -4.83
N LEU A 128 11.15 3.86 -5.29
CA LEU A 128 10.46 4.92 -6.00
C LEU A 128 11.35 5.37 -7.14
N ILE A 129 10.90 5.14 -8.37
CA ILE A 129 11.63 5.51 -9.60
C ILE A 129 10.69 6.31 -10.49
N PHE A 130 11.20 7.42 -10.99
CA PHE A 130 10.55 8.24 -12.03
C PHE A 130 11.40 8.19 -13.28
N GLU A 131 10.83 7.76 -14.39
CA GLU A 131 11.48 7.66 -15.69
C GLU A 131 10.79 8.63 -16.66
N LEU A 132 11.55 9.59 -17.20
CA LEU A 132 11.06 10.50 -18.23
C LEU A 132 11.12 9.82 -19.59
N ILE A 133 10.00 9.86 -20.30
CA ILE A 133 9.82 9.40 -21.65
C ILE A 133 9.51 10.62 -22.50
N THR A 134 10.44 11.00 -23.37
CA THR A 134 10.27 12.13 -24.29
C THR A 134 10.06 11.60 -25.70
N THR A 135 9.06 12.16 -26.40
CA THR A 135 8.77 11.87 -27.80
C THR A 135 8.60 13.18 -28.58
N ASN A 136 8.51 13.10 -29.90
CA ASN A 136 8.20 14.26 -30.73
C ASN A 136 6.78 14.83 -30.50
N GLN A 137 5.93 14.08 -29.79
CA GLN A 137 4.52 14.41 -29.53
C GLN A 137 4.28 14.80 -28.06
N GLY A 138 5.34 14.86 -27.25
CA GLY A 138 5.29 15.29 -25.86
C GLY A 138 6.04 14.39 -24.89
N GLU A 139 5.86 14.71 -23.60
CA GLU A 139 6.55 14.08 -22.48
C GLU A 139 5.60 13.24 -21.62
N ALA A 140 6.12 12.14 -21.09
CA ALA A 140 5.43 11.30 -20.12
C ALA A 140 6.38 10.86 -19.01
N ILE A 141 5.85 10.62 -17.81
CA ILE A 141 6.58 10.08 -16.68
C ILE A 141 6.03 8.71 -16.34
N LYS A 142 6.90 7.71 -16.42
CA LYS A 142 6.67 6.39 -15.86
C LYS A 142 7.08 6.41 -14.39
N THR A 143 6.16 6.02 -13.51
CA THR A 143 6.36 5.94 -12.07
C THR A 143 6.33 4.48 -11.65
N GLU A 144 7.37 4.04 -10.95
CA GLU A 144 7.43 2.75 -10.29
C GLU A 144 7.53 2.97 -8.78
N MET A 145 6.61 2.39 -8.01
CA MET A 145 6.55 2.59 -6.56
C MET A 145 6.26 1.26 -5.85
N PHE A 146 7.16 0.84 -4.97
CA PHE A 146 7.00 -0.37 -4.16
C PHE A 146 6.83 0.00 -2.70
N LEU A 147 5.72 -0.45 -2.13
CA LEU A 147 5.35 -0.24 -0.75
C LEU A 147 5.53 -1.51 0.06
N ARG A 148 6.04 -1.37 1.29
CA ARG A 148 6.18 -2.46 2.25
C ARG A 148 5.50 -2.12 3.56
N SER A 149 4.93 -3.12 4.22
CA SER A 149 4.42 -2.94 5.58
C SER A 149 5.57 -2.90 6.60
N LYS A 150 5.50 -1.99 7.57
CA LYS A 150 6.41 -1.96 8.73
C LYS A 150 6.21 -3.15 9.67
N LYS A 151 5.08 -3.85 9.56
CA LYS A 151 4.75 -5.00 10.39
C LYS A 151 5.46 -6.25 9.87
N GLU A 152 5.67 -7.22 10.75
CA GLU A 152 6.54 -8.40 10.56
C GLU A 152 6.30 -9.23 9.29
N ASN A 153 5.12 -9.11 8.67
CA ASN A 153 4.77 -9.92 7.51
C ASN A 153 5.47 -9.48 6.21
N ASN A 154 6.26 -8.40 6.23
CA ASN A 154 7.12 -7.91 5.14
C ASN A 154 6.43 -7.86 3.76
N GLN A 155 5.10 -7.72 3.75
CA GLN A 155 4.31 -7.76 2.52
C GLN A 155 4.68 -6.56 1.66
N ILE A 156 4.99 -6.81 0.39
CA ILE A 156 5.35 -5.80 -0.60
C ILE A 156 4.22 -5.72 -1.63
N LYS A 157 3.84 -4.50 -1.99
CA LYS A 157 2.90 -4.22 -3.07
C LYS A 157 3.51 -3.22 -4.05
N ASN A 158 3.44 -3.58 -5.33
CA ASN A 158 4.06 -2.82 -6.41
C ASN A 158 3.00 -2.05 -7.19
N PHE A 159 3.33 -0.82 -7.55
CA PHE A 159 2.49 0.08 -8.30
C PHE A 159 3.29 0.64 -9.48
N TYR A 160 2.65 0.66 -10.65
CA TYR A 160 3.22 1.16 -11.88
C TYR A 160 2.20 2.05 -12.56
N ASN A 161 2.61 3.21 -13.05
CA ASN A 161 1.78 4.04 -13.88
C ASN A 161 2.63 4.82 -14.89
N THR A 162 2.06 5.18 -16.03
CA THR A 162 2.67 6.12 -16.99
C THR A 162 1.71 7.26 -17.24
N THR A 163 2.18 8.49 -17.05
CA THR A 163 1.35 9.69 -17.10
C THR A 163 1.93 10.70 -18.08
N ILE A 164 1.13 11.14 -19.04
CA ILE A 164 1.49 12.16 -20.02
C ILE A 164 1.32 13.55 -19.39
N LEU A 165 2.25 14.47 -19.66
CA LEU A 165 2.17 15.87 -19.24
C LEU A 165 1.18 16.65 -20.14
N ARG A 166 0.38 17.56 -19.56
CA ARG A 166 -0.63 18.31 -20.33
C ARG A 166 -0.06 19.37 -21.27
N GLY A 167 1.16 19.85 -21.02
CA GLY A 167 1.75 21.02 -21.71
C GLY A 167 1.87 20.95 -23.25
N GLU A 168 1.51 19.82 -23.87
CA GLU A 168 1.83 19.49 -25.28
C GLU A 168 0.60 19.25 -26.17
N TYR A 169 -0.61 19.65 -25.74
CA TYR A 169 -1.82 19.66 -26.60
C TYR A 169 -2.13 21.05 -27.17
#